data_AF-A0A2M9IPR8-F1
#
_entry.id   AF-A0A2M9IPR8-F1
#
_cell.length_a   1.000
_cell.length_b   1.000
_cell.length_c   1.000
_cell.angle_alpha   90.00
_cell.angle_beta   90.00
_cell.angle_gamma   90.00
#
_symmetry.space_group_name_H-M   'P 1'
#
loop_
_entity.id
_entity.type
_entity.pdbx_description
1 polymer ?
#
loop_
_entity_poly.entity_id
_entity_poly.type
_entity_poly.pdbx_seq_one_letter_code
_entity_poly.pdbx_strand_id
1 'polypeptide(L)' 'MLVGRDVAAAAAPWAGRVVTVSPATSLRPTLLVRPDGYAAWAAEDPGPDEVCQALTQWLGSVDRQGA' A
#
# COMPACT_ATOMS: atom_id res chain seq x y z
N MET A 1 -2.81 3.97 5.42
CA MET A 1 -2.86 2.53 5.77
C MET A 1 -3.13 1.75 4.51
N LEU A 2 -2.34 0.71 4.23
CA LEU A 2 -2.52 -0.18 3.09
C LEU A 2 -3.06 -1.52 3.58
N VAL A 3 -4.21 -1.94 3.05
CA VAL A 3 -4.90 -3.18 3.44
C VAL A 3 -4.91 -4.11 2.25
N GLY A 4 -4.39 -5.32 2.41
CA GLY A 4 -4.39 -6.30 1.33
C GLY A 4 -3.58 -7.54 1.69
N ARG A 5 -3.66 -8.53 0.81
CA ARG A 5 -2.89 -9.76 0.93
C ARG A 5 -1.45 -9.52 0.43
N ASP A 6 -0.46 -9.97 1.20
CA ASP A 6 0.97 -9.94 0.82
C ASP A 6 1.53 -8.54 0.44
N VAL A 7 0.86 -7.45 0.84
CA VAL A 7 1.25 -6.07 0.49
C VAL A 7 2.47 -5.53 1.25
N ALA A 8 2.92 -6.24 2.29
CA ALA A 8 4.02 -5.80 3.16
C ALA A 8 5.33 -5.60 2.40
N ALA A 9 5.65 -6.51 1.48
CA ALA A 9 6.89 -6.42 0.69
C ALA A 9 6.88 -5.21 -0.27
N ALA A 10 5.75 -4.98 -0.97
CA ALA A 10 5.61 -3.85 -1.89
C ALA A 10 5.65 -2.50 -1.16
N ALA A 11 5.10 -2.44 0.06
CA ALA A 11 5.05 -1.22 0.86
C ALA A 11 6.31 -0.96 1.71
N ALA A 12 7.24 -1.92 1.80
CA ALA A 12 8.44 -1.80 2.63
C ALA A 12 9.22 -0.48 2.44
N PRO A 13 9.38 0.06 1.21
CA PRO A 13 10.07 1.34 1.02
C PRO A 13 9.37 2.53 1.69
N TRP A 14 8.06 2.44 1.95
CA TRP A 14 7.25 3.48 2.61
C TRP A 14 6.95 3.14 4.08
N ALA A 15 7.67 2.22 4.72
CA ALA A 15 7.35 1.76 6.09
C ALA A 15 7.24 2.89 7.14
N GLY A 16 7.94 4.02 6.95
CA GLY A 16 7.81 5.21 7.81
C GLY A 16 6.61 6.13 7.51
N ARG A 17 5.86 5.85 6.44
CA ARG A 17 4.73 6.66 5.94
C ARG A 17 3.42 5.88 5.84
N VAL A 18 3.48 4.55 5.71
CA VAL A 18 2.29 3.69 5.58
C VAL A 18 2.39 2.47 6.49
N VAL A 19 1.31 2.22 7.22
CA VAL A 19 1.11 0.97 7.96
C VAL A 19 0.42 -0.03 7.05
N THR A 20 0.90 -1.28 7.03
CA THR A 20 0.28 -2.38 6.31
C THR A 20 -0.59 -3.23 7.24
N VAL A 21 -1.73 -3.70 6.74
CA VAL A 21 -2.65 -4.56 7.47
C VAL A 21 -3.06 -5.72 6.56
N SER A 22 -2.79 -6.95 7.02
CA SER A 22 -3.31 -8.15 6.39
C SER A 22 -4.67 -8.50 7.01
N PRO A 23 -5.75 -8.52 6.22
CA PRO A 23 -7.08 -8.86 6.73
C PRO A 23 -7.12 -10.33 7.17
N ALA A 24 -7.84 -10.60 8.27
CA ALA A 24 -7.98 -11.95 8.83
C ALA A 24 -8.82 -12.88 7.93
N THR A 25 -9.70 -12.30 7.11
CA THR A 25 -10.42 -13.00 6.04
C THR A 25 -9.75 -12.73 4.69
N SER A 26 -9.95 -13.62 3.72
CA SER A 26 -9.51 -13.39 2.35
C SER A 26 -10.30 -12.23 1.73
N LEU A 27 -9.70 -11.04 1.76
CA LEU A 27 -10.13 -9.90 0.95
C LEU A 27 -9.49 -10.05 -0.43
N ARG A 28 -10.30 -10.00 -1.49
CA ARG A 28 -9.79 -9.84 -2.87
C ARG A 28 -9.29 -8.42 -3.17
N PRO A 29 -9.93 -7.34 -2.71
CA PRO A 29 -9.42 -6.01 -3.01
C PRO A 29 -8.23 -5.63 -2.11
N THR A 30 -7.36 -4.78 -2.66
CA THR A 30 -6.38 -4.02 -1.88
C THR A 30 -6.83 -2.56 -1.78
N LEU A 31 -6.71 -1.97 -0.59
CA LEU A 31 -7.16 -0.62 -0.29
C LEU A 31 -6.03 0.23 0.29
N LEU A 32 -5.85 1.44 -0.25
CA LEU A 32 -5.09 2.49 0.42
C LEU A 32 -6.06 3.44 1.11
N VAL A 33 -6.05 3.44 2.44
CA VAL A 33 -6.91 4.26 3.30
C VAL A 33 -6.10 5.42 3.85
N ARG A 34 -6.62 6.64 3.73
CA ARG A 34 -6.04 7.87 4.27
C ARG A 34 -6.18 7.94 5.79
N PRO A 35 -5.42 8.80 6.48
CA PRO A 35 -5.58 9.01 7.93
C PRO A 35 -7.00 9.46 8.33
N ASP A 36 -7.71 10.15 7.44
CA ASP A 36 -9.12 10.57 7.62
C ASP A 36 -10.15 9.45 7.39
N GLY A 37 -9.72 8.24 7.05
CA GLY A 37 -10.59 7.07 6.89
C GLY A 37 -11.15 6.86 5.49
N TYR A 38 -10.92 7.78 4.54
CA TYR A 38 -11.36 7.61 3.16
C TYR A 38 -10.38 6.78 2.33
N ALA A 39 -10.90 6.02 1.36
CA ALA A 39 -10.08 5.34 0.37
C ALA A 39 -9.45 6.38 -0.58
N ALA A 40 -8.11 6.40 -0.62
CA ALA A 40 -7.35 7.10 -1.64
C ALA A 40 -7.26 6.29 -2.93
N TRP A 41 -7.21 4.95 -2.81
CA TRP A 41 -7.10 4.04 -3.94
C TRP A 41 -7.64 2.66 -3.58
N ALA A 42 -8.14 1.94 -4.58
CA ALA A 42 -8.64 0.58 -4.48
C ALA A 42 -8.47 -0.16 -5.81
N ALA A 43 -8.10 -1.44 -5.75
CA ALA A 43 -8.08 -2.32 -6.91
C ALA A 43 -8.43 -3.76 -6.51
N GLU A 44 -9.01 -4.51 -7.45
CA GLU A 44 -9.28 -5.93 -7.29
C GLU A 44 -8.05 -6.74 -7.77
N ASP A 45 -7.40 -7.46 -6.85
CA ASP A 45 -6.21 -8.28 -7.11
C ASP A 45 -5.03 -7.57 -7.82
N PRO A 46 -4.56 -6.39 -7.33
CA PRO A 46 -3.46 -5.68 -7.96
C PRO A 46 -2.13 -6.41 -7.79
N GLY A 47 -1.29 -6.34 -8.83
CA GLY A 47 0.10 -6.76 -8.75
C GLY A 47 0.96 -5.81 -7.90
N PRO A 48 2.19 -6.23 -7.52
CA PRO A 48 3.08 -5.42 -6.69
C PRO A 48 3.49 -4.09 -7.32
N ASP A 49 3.65 -4.04 -8.65
CA ASP A 49 4.01 -2.81 -9.36
C ASP A 49 2.88 -1.75 -9.30
N GLU A 50 1.64 -2.20 -9.44
CA GLU A 50 0.46 -1.34 -9.34
C GLU A 50 0.30 -0.76 -7.93
N VAL A 51 0.55 -1.58 -6.90
CA VAL A 51 0.62 -1.11 -5.51
C VAL A 51 1.74 -0.07 -5.33
N CYS A 52 2.93 -0.31 -5.86
CA CYS A 52 4.04 0.66 -5.81
C CYS A 52 3.71 1.97 -6.54
N GLN A 53 3.02 1.90 -7.67
CA GLN A 53 2.57 3.09 -8.42
C GLN A 53 1.56 3.90 -7.59
N ALA A 54 0.57 3.24 -7.00
CA ALA A 54 -0.40 3.90 -6.12
C ALA A 54 0.28 4.54 -4.91
N LEU A 55 1.23 3.85 -4.25
CA LEU A 55 1.99 4.40 -3.14
C LEU A 55 2.83 5.61 -3.56
N THR A 56 3.46 5.56 -4.75
CA THR A 56 4.21 6.69 -5.29
C THR A 56 3.31 7.89 -5.57
N GLN A 57 2.12 7.66 -6.13
CA GLN A 57 1.14 8.71 -6.42
C GLN A 57 0.67 9.44 -5.15
N TRP A 58 0.41 8.69 -4.07
CA TRP A 58 -0.21 9.23 -2.87
C TRP A 58 0.77 9.64 -1.76
N LEU A 59 1.92 8.97 -1.67
CA LEU A 59 2.91 9.17 -0.60
C LEU A 59 4.23 9.76 -1.11
N GLY A 60 4.31 10.00 -2.42
CA GLY A 60 5.52 10.45 -3.11
C GLY A 60 6.51 9.33 -3.37
N SER A 61 7.49 9.62 -4.23
CA SER A 61 8.61 8.72 -4.48
C SER A 61 9.44 8.53 -3.21
N VAL A 62 9.93 7.32 -3.02
CA VAL A 62 10.97 7.01 -2.05
C VAL A 62 12.31 7.17 -2.75
N ASP A 63 13.14 8.08 -2.25
CA ASP A 63 14.52 8.12 -2.71
C ASP A 63 15.19 6.83 -2.23
N ARG A 64 15.75 6.03 -3.15
CA ARG A 64 16.50 4.82 -2.80
C ARG A 64 17.87 5.24 -2.25
N GLN A 65 17.88 5.82 -1.06
CA GLN A 65 19.07 6.04 -0.24
C GLN A 65 18.85 5.20 1.02
N GLY A 66 19.63 4.20 1.40
CA GLY A 66 20.93 3.66 1.00
C GLY A 66 21.25 2.64 2.10
N ALA A 67 22.00 1.58 1.76
CA ALA A 67 22.53 0.61 2.71
C ALA A 67 23.47 1.25 3.76
#